data_AF-A0A132MN62-F1
#
_entry.id   AF-A0A132MN62-F1
#
_cell.length_a   1.000
_cell.length_b   1.000
_cell.length_c   1.000
_cell.angle_alpha   90.00
_cell.angle_beta   90.00
_cell.angle_gamma   90.00
#
_symmetry.space_group_name_H-M   'P 1'
#
loop_
_entity.id
_entity.type
_entity.pdbx_description
1 polymer ?
#
loop_
_entity_poly.entity_id
_entity_poly.type
_entity_poly.pdbx_seq_one_letter_code
_entity_poly.pdbx_strand_id
1 'polypeptide(L)'
;MAVQKLSVSLDEKVVARARRAAEREGLSLSAWLSKAAEEAAELAEARAALEEYIATYGEPDPETAAAARAELEAVGWGKPIPPEDIEANRAALARLRGEIPPANDTEAIGESTQEPTDKQYRKAG
;
A
#
# COMPACT_ATOMS: atom_id res chain seq x y z
N MET A 1 25.50 -9.99 -1.51
CA MET A 1 25.30 -10.34 -0.09
C MET A 1 25.88 -11.72 0.17
N ALA A 2 26.54 -11.93 1.30
CA ALA A 2 27.02 -13.24 1.71
C ALA A 2 25.85 -14.06 2.27
N VAL A 3 25.71 -15.31 1.84
CA VAL A 3 24.65 -16.22 2.29
C VAL A 3 25.29 -17.30 3.16
N GLN A 4 24.81 -17.47 4.39
CA GLN A 4 25.27 -18.53 5.30
C GLN A 4 24.32 -19.72 5.22
N LYS A 5 24.86 -20.92 5.01
CA LYS A 5 24.07 -22.15 5.05
C LYS A 5 23.81 -22.56 6.50
N LEU A 6 22.54 -22.59 6.89
CA LEU A 6 22.08 -23.11 8.17
C LEU A 6 21.40 -24.47 7.97
N SER A 7 21.63 -25.39 8.91
CA SER A 7 20.91 -26.67 8.96
C SER A 7 19.93 -26.62 10.13
N VAL A 8 18.65 -26.82 9.84
CA VAL A 8 17.56 -26.72 10.83
C VAL A 8 16.65 -27.93 10.68
N SER A 9 16.33 -28.56 11.80
CA SER A 9 15.38 -29.67 11.85
C SER A 9 13.97 -29.13 12.11
N LEU A 10 13.02 -29.49 11.24
CA LEU A 10 11.63 -29.09 11.35
C LEU A 10 10.75 -30.33 11.41
N ASP A 11 9.67 -30.25 12.18
CA ASP A 11 8.63 -31.28 12.20
C ASP A 11 8.03 -31.47 10.78
N GLU A 12 7.73 -32.71 10.42
CA GLU A 12 7.20 -33.06 9.10
C GLU A 12 5.93 -32.28 8.75
N LYS A 13 5.04 -32.05 9.73
CA LYS A 13 3.82 -31.26 9.54
C LYS A 13 4.13 -29.79 9.24
N VAL A 14 5.19 -29.25 9.83
CA VAL A 14 5.65 -27.88 9.59
C VAL A 14 6.23 -27.76 8.19
N VAL A 15 7.08 -28.71 7.79
CA VAL A 15 7.64 -28.75 6.42
C VAL A 15 6.52 -28.83 5.37
N ALA A 16 5.52 -29.69 5.58
CA ALA A 16 4.39 -29.81 4.66
C ALA A 16 3.58 -28.51 4.55
N ARG A 17 3.39 -27.79 5.66
CA ARG A 17 2.70 -26.48 5.67
C ARG A 17 3.52 -25.41 4.95
N ALA A 18 4.83 -25.35 5.22
CA ALA A 18 5.74 -24.39 4.59
C ALA A 18 5.80 -24.60 3.07
N ARG A 19 5.86 -25.85 2.60
CA ARG A 19 5.81 -26.15 1.15
C ARG A 19 4.54 -25.62 0.48
N ARG A 20 3.37 -25.87 1.08
CA ARG A 20 2.10 -25.34 0.55
C ARG A 20 2.03 -23.82 0.57
N ALA A 21 2.65 -23.17 1.55
CA ALA A 21 2.73 -21.71 1.59
C ALA A 21 3.64 -21.18 0.47
N ALA A 22 4.83 -21.76 0.33
CA ALA A 22 5.77 -21.43 -0.74
C ALA A 22 5.15 -21.61 -2.14
N GLU A 23 4.44 -22.72 -2.38
CA GLU A 23 3.74 -22.98 -3.65
C GLU A 23 2.67 -21.92 -3.95
N ARG A 24 1.89 -21.49 -2.95
CA ARG A 24 0.87 -20.45 -3.12
C ARG A 24 1.46 -19.09 -3.45
N GLU A 25 2.67 -18.82 -2.99
CA GLU A 25 3.41 -17.58 -3.27
C GLU A 25 4.32 -17.70 -4.50
N GLY A 26 4.39 -18.87 -5.15
CA GLY A 26 5.27 -19.10 -6.30
C GLY A 26 6.77 -19.10 -5.95
N LEU A 27 7.12 -19.40 -4.70
CA LEU A 27 8.48 -19.37 -4.17
C LEU A 27 9.04 -20.78 -3.94
N SER A 28 10.37 -20.90 -3.96
CA SER A 28 11.03 -22.11 -3.45
C SER A 28 10.90 -22.20 -1.93
N LEU A 29 10.91 -23.41 -1.36
CA LEU A 29 10.82 -23.60 0.10
C LEU A 29 11.90 -22.81 0.85
N SER A 30 13.14 -22.80 0.36
CA SER A 30 14.22 -22.04 1.00
C SER A 30 14.00 -20.54 0.92
N ALA A 31 13.54 -20.01 -0.23
CA ALA A 31 13.27 -18.58 -0.38
C ALA A 31 12.11 -18.15 0.53
N TRP A 32 11.05 -18.97 0.62
CA TRP A 32 9.92 -18.73 1.50
C TRP A 32 10.34 -18.75 2.97
N LEU A 33 11.18 -19.72 3.38
CA LEU A 33 11.71 -19.79 4.75
C LEU A 33 12.63 -18.60 5.08
N SER A 34 13.46 -18.14 4.14
CA SER A 34 14.27 -16.93 4.32
C SER A 34 13.39 -15.70 4.54
N LYS A 35 12.38 -15.50 3.69
CA LYS A 35 11.41 -14.40 3.82
C LYS A 35 10.68 -14.45 5.17
N ALA A 36 10.17 -15.63 5.55
CA ALA A 36 9.47 -15.80 6.81
C ALA A 36 10.37 -15.56 8.03
N ALA A 37 11.66 -15.92 7.94
CA ALA A 37 12.62 -15.65 9.00
C ALA A 37 12.95 -14.16 9.13
N GLU A 38 13.06 -13.45 8.00
CA GLU A 38 13.25 -11.99 7.96
C GLU A 38 12.06 -11.26 8.60
N GLU A 39 10.83 -11.54 8.15
CA GLU A 39 9.62 -10.95 8.72
C GLU A 39 9.48 -11.24 10.23
N ALA A 40 9.85 -12.45 10.66
CA ALA A 40 9.82 -12.80 12.07
C ALA A 40 10.90 -12.07 12.89
N ALA A 41 12.08 -11.85 12.32
CA ALA A 41 13.17 -11.10 12.96
C ALA A 41 12.80 -9.62 13.12
N GLU A 42 12.28 -8.99 12.06
CA GLU A 42 11.80 -7.61 12.11
C GLU A 42 10.73 -7.41 13.19
N LEU A 43 9.77 -8.35 13.28
CA LEU A 43 8.73 -8.28 14.30
C LEU A 43 9.30 -8.46 15.72
N ALA A 44 10.31 -9.32 15.89
CA ALA A 44 10.97 -9.51 17.18
C ALA A 44 11.75 -8.25 17.60
N GLU A 45 12.47 -7.63 16.67
CA GLU A 45 13.18 -6.36 16.91
C GLU A 45 12.20 -5.22 17.24
N ALA A 46 11.10 -5.12 16.51
CA ALA A 46 10.06 -4.13 16.79
C ALA A 46 9.46 -4.29 18.19
N ARG A 47 9.26 -5.53 18.65
CA ARG A 47 8.78 -5.81 20.01
C ARG A 47 9.81 -5.43 21.06
N ALA A 48 11.08 -5.79 20.84
CA ALA A 48 12.16 -5.43 21.77
C ALA A 48 12.31 -3.90 21.89
N ALA A 49 12.24 -3.18 20.77
CA ALA A 49 12.28 -1.72 20.75
C ALA A 49 11.08 -1.10 21.51
N LEU A 50 9.89 -1.70 21.37
CA LEU A 50 8.72 -1.28 22.13
C LEU A 50 8.88 -1.53 23.64
N GLU A 51 9.42 -2.68 24.03
CA GLU A 51 9.72 -2.99 25.44
C GLU A 51 10.74 -1.99 26.03
N GLU A 52 11.80 -1.67 25.28
CA GLU A 52 12.81 -0.67 25.69
C GLU A 52 12.19 0.73 25.82
N TYR A 53 11.32 1.11 24.89
CA TYR A 53 10.58 2.37 24.96
C TYR A 53 9.73 2.44 26.22
N ILE A 54 8.94 1.40 26.50
CA ILE A 54 8.09 1.35 27.70
C ILE A 54 8.93 1.37 28.97
N ALA A 55 10.07 0.67 29.00
CA ALA A 55 10.98 0.69 30.13
C ALA A 55 11.59 2.08 30.38
N THR A 56 11.86 2.83 29.32
CA THR A 56 12.52 4.14 29.39
C THR A 56 11.53 5.28 29.66
N TYR A 57 10.35 5.24 29.05
CA TYR A 57 9.39 6.34 29.02
C TYR A 57 8.07 6.03 29.74
N GLY A 58 7.85 4.79 30.16
CA GLY A 58 6.58 4.31 30.71
C GLY A 58 5.60 3.85 29.63
N GLU A 59 4.48 3.25 30.04
CA GLU A 59 3.40 2.95 29.10
C GLU A 59 2.81 4.25 28.53
N PRO A 60 2.42 4.27 27.24
CA PRO A 60 1.71 5.41 26.68
C PRO A 60 0.42 5.65 27.46
N ASP A 61 0.21 6.89 27.88
CA ASP A 61 -1.04 7.31 28.50
C ASP A 61 -2.23 7.01 27.56
N PRO A 62 -3.34 6.41 28.05
CA PRO A 62 -4.46 6.01 27.22
C PRO A 62 -5.08 7.13 26.39
N GLU A 63 -5.10 8.36 26.92
CA GLU A 63 -5.62 9.54 26.19
C GLU A 63 -4.69 9.89 25.02
N THR A 64 -3.38 9.87 25.26
CA THR A 64 -2.37 10.07 24.22
C THR A 64 -2.41 8.99 23.14
N ALA A 65 -2.60 7.72 23.53
CA ALA A 65 -2.73 6.61 22.59
C ALA A 65 -4.02 6.70 21.74
N ALA A 66 -5.12 7.17 22.33
CA ALA A 66 -6.36 7.41 21.61
C ALA A 66 -6.23 8.56 20.60
N ALA A 67 -5.56 9.65 20.99
CA ALA A 67 -5.27 10.77 20.09
C ALA A 67 -4.42 10.33 18.89
N ALA A 68 -3.34 9.57 19.13
CA ALA A 68 -2.49 9.04 18.06
C ALA A 68 -3.25 8.12 17.10
N ARG A 69 -4.18 7.28 17.61
CA ARG A 69 -5.03 6.45 16.75
C ARG A 69 -5.98 7.29 15.90
N ALA A 70 -6.59 8.34 16.47
CA ALA A 70 -7.48 9.23 15.75
C ALA A 70 -6.74 9.98 14.61
N GLU A 71 -5.51 10.41 14.85
CA GLU A 71 -4.66 11.03 13.82
C GLU A 71 -4.34 10.05 12.68
N LEU A 72 -3.97 8.80 13.00
CA LEU A 72 -3.71 7.76 11.99
C LEU A 72 -4.97 7.44 11.17
N GLU A 73 -6.13 7.39 11.80
CA GLU A 73 -7.39 7.16 11.10
C GLU A 73 -7.79 8.34 10.21
N ALA A 74 -7.53 9.57 10.64
CA ALA A 74 -7.79 10.78 9.88
C ALA A 74 -6.97 10.83 8.57
N VAL A 75 -5.73 10.34 8.59
CA VAL A 75 -4.89 10.22 7.39
C VAL A 75 -5.18 8.94 6.57
N GLY A 76 -6.16 8.15 6.98
CA GLY A 76 -6.60 6.95 6.25
C GLY A 76 -5.69 5.75 6.40
N TRP A 77 -4.79 5.74 7.39
CA TRP A 77 -3.91 4.61 7.65
C TRP A 77 -4.73 3.34 7.95
N GLY A 78 -4.43 2.24 7.26
CA GLY A 78 -5.09 0.94 7.44
C GLY A 78 -6.51 0.83 6.85
N LYS A 79 -7.01 1.86 6.14
CA LYS A 79 -8.29 1.77 5.43
C LYS A 79 -8.13 0.92 4.16
N PRO A 80 -9.10 0.03 3.84
CA PRO A 80 -9.06 -0.73 2.60
C PRO A 80 -9.15 0.23 1.41
N ILE A 81 -8.30 0.02 0.40
CA ILE A 81 -8.37 0.77 -0.85
C ILE A 81 -9.68 0.38 -1.56
N PRO A 82 -10.52 1.34 -1.98
CA PRO A 82 -11.74 1.05 -2.72
C PRO A 82 -11.45 0.23 -3.99
N PRO A 83 -12.30 -0.75 -4.36
CA PRO A 83 -12.05 -1.61 -5.51
C PRO A 83 -11.93 -0.81 -6.82
N GLU A 84 -12.66 0.28 -6.97
CA GLU A 84 -12.57 1.22 -8.09
C GLU A 84 -11.17 1.84 -8.22
N ASP A 85 -10.54 2.20 -7.10
CA ASP A 85 -9.19 2.77 -7.09
C ASP A 85 -8.14 1.70 -7.40
N ILE A 86 -8.36 0.45 -6.98
CA ILE A 86 -7.49 -0.68 -7.34
C ILE A 86 -7.53 -0.91 -8.86
N GLU A 87 -8.71 -0.87 -9.47
CA GLU A 87 -8.87 -1.03 -10.92
C GLU A 87 -8.28 0.15 -11.70
N ALA A 88 -8.52 1.38 -11.25
CA ALA A 88 -7.94 2.59 -11.83
C ALA A 88 -6.41 2.56 -11.78
N ASN A 89 -5.83 2.18 -10.63
CA ASN A 89 -4.39 2.03 -10.46
C ASN A 89 -3.81 0.94 -11.37
N ARG A 90 -4.50 -0.20 -11.50
CA ARG A 90 -4.09 -1.28 -12.42
C ARG A 90 -4.10 -0.81 -13.87
N ALA A 91 -5.14 -0.08 -14.29
CA ALA A 91 -5.23 0.49 -15.62
C ALA A 91 -4.14 1.55 -15.88
N ALA A 92 -3.84 2.40 -14.88
CA ALA A 92 -2.76 3.37 -14.96
C ALA A 92 -1.39 2.68 -15.12
N LEU A 93 -1.12 1.62 -14.35
CA LEU A 93 0.11 0.83 -14.48
C LEU A 93 0.23 0.15 -15.86
N ALA A 94 -0.86 -0.41 -16.37
CA ALA A 94 -0.88 -1.02 -17.71
C ALA A 94 -0.54 0.02 -18.81
N ARG A 95 -1.04 1.27 -18.68
CA ARG A 95 -0.65 2.37 -19.60
C ARG A 95 0.82 2.72 -19.50
N LEU A 96 1.36 2.86 -18.29
CA LEU A 96 2.78 3.14 -18.08
C LEU A 96 3.69 2.05 -18.67
N ARG A 97 3.21 0.81 -18.71
CA ARG A 97 3.90 -0.33 -19.33
C ARG A 97 3.66 -0.47 -20.84
N GLY A 98 2.78 0.36 -21.43
CA GLY A 98 2.43 0.30 -22.85
C GLY A 98 1.50 -0.86 -23.23
N GLU A 99 0.83 -1.47 -22.25
CA GLU A 99 -0.09 -2.60 -22.47
C GLU A 99 -1.47 -2.13 -22.97
N ILE A 100 -1.83 -0.86 -22.70
CA ILE A 100 -3.10 -0.24 -23.11
C ILE A 100 -2.80 1.18 -23.66
N PRO A 101 -3.46 1.63 -24.74
CA PRO A 101 -3.27 2.97 -25.28
C PRO A 101 -3.58 4.10 -24.26
N PRO A 102 -2.94 5.29 -24.40
CA PRO A 102 -3.21 6.43 -23.53
C PRO A 102 -4.69 6.84 -23.62
N ALA A 103 -5.24 7.38 -22.53
CA ALA A 103 -6.59 7.93 -22.55
C ALA A 103 -6.62 9.11 -23.53
N ASN A 104 -7.57 9.09 -24.47
CA ASN A 104 -7.79 10.22 -25.37
C ASN A 104 -8.57 11.29 -24.60
N ASP A 105 -7.94 12.41 -24.28
CA ASP A 105 -8.55 13.56 -23.57
C ASP A 105 -9.56 14.34 -24.44
N THR A 106 -10.07 13.76 -25.54
CA THR A 106 -10.79 14.51 -26.58
C THR A 106 -12.30 14.66 -26.39
N GLU A 107 -12.91 14.14 -25.32
CA GLU A 107 -14.38 14.23 -25.13
C GLU A 107 -14.84 15.30 -24.11
N ALA A 108 -14.00 16.29 -23.79
CA ALA A 108 -14.36 17.38 -22.85
C ALA A 108 -14.33 18.80 -23.45
N ILE A 109 -14.45 18.94 -24.77
CA ILE A 109 -14.74 20.24 -25.42
C ILE A 109 -15.89 20.05 -26.40
N GLY A 110 -17.09 19.92 -25.84
CA GLY A 110 -18.32 20.07 -26.60
C GLY A 110 -18.43 21.51 -27.14
N GLU A 111 -18.51 21.61 -28.46
CA GLU A 111 -18.81 22.82 -29.22
C GLU A 111 -20.04 23.54 -28.65
N SER A 112 -19.84 24.72 -28.07
CA SER A 112 -20.90 25.72 -27.92
C SER A 112 -20.71 26.76 -29.00
N THR A 113 -21.27 26.48 -30.17
CA THR A 113 -21.53 27.47 -31.21
C THR A 113 -22.61 28.42 -30.68
N GLN A 114 -22.21 29.57 -30.13
CA GLN A 114 -23.11 30.71 -29.95
C GLN A 114 -22.81 31.76 -31.02
N GLU A 115 -23.81 31.98 -31.88
CA GLU A 115 -23.89 33.05 -32.86
C GLU A 115 -23.69 34.44 -32.21
N PRO A 116 -23.03 35.39 -32.90
CA PRO A 116 -22.92 36.76 -32.40
C PRO A 116 -24.19 37.53 -32.74
N THR A 117 -25.14 37.62 -31.79
CA THR A 117 -26.21 38.62 -31.87
C THR A 117 -25.76 39.94 -31.24
N ASP A 118 -25.47 40.87 -32.13
CA ASP A 118 -25.38 42.31 -31.93
C ASP A 118 -26.59 42.88 -31.16
N LYS A 119 -26.34 43.57 -30.04
CA LYS A 119 -27.10 44.74 -29.56
C LYS A 119 -26.55 45.34 -28.26
N GLN A 120 -26.03 46.55 -28.39
CA GLN A 120 -26.39 47.74 -27.60
C GLN A 120 -26.32 47.66 -26.07
N TYR A 121 -25.28 48.26 -25.46
CA TYR A 121 -25.48 49.18 -24.33
C TYR A 121 -24.54 50.40 -24.42
N ARG A 122 -25.19 51.57 -24.40
CA ARG A 122 -24.63 52.91 -24.25
C ARG A 122 -24.18 53.18 -22.80
N LYS A 123 -23.19 54.07 -22.66
CA LYS A 123 -22.91 54.99 -21.51
C LYS A 123 -22.52 54.31 -20.18
N ALA A 124 -21.70 54.87 -19.30
CA ALA A 124 -21.25 56.25 -19.04
C ALA A 124 -19.86 56.23 -18.37
N GLY A 125 -19.13 57.34 -18.47
CA GLY A 125 -17.90 57.61 -17.72
C GLY A 125 -17.00 58.58 -18.46
#